data_AF-A0A7S2LBV4-F1
#
_entry.id   AF-A0A7S2LBV4-F1
#
_cell.length_a   1.000
_cell.length_b   1.000
_cell.length_c   1.000
_cell.angle_alpha   90.00
_cell.angle_beta   90.00
_cell.angle_gamma   90.00
#
_symmetry.space_group_name_H-M   'P 1'
#
loop_
_entity.id
_entity.type
_entity.pdbx_description
1 polymer ?
#
loop_
_entity_poly.entity_id
_entity_poly.type
_entity_poly.pdbx_seq_one_letter_code
_entity_poly.pdbx_strand_id
1 'polypeptide(L)'
;AELRDEILFRQPESSNLGDYPICFLPHPGNKHYVVQSCCSKIICVGCNYANGLPNCEQMCPFCRKPSPHNKEEVRRRLTKRVAASDPVALKHVGARHYLEGDYGTALKYLIDAAELGNAEAHNLLSILYQRGEGVEKDETKK
;
A
#
# COMPACT_ATOMS: atom_id res chain seq x y z
N ALA A 1 -31.09 -6.01 27.26
CA ALA A 1 -29.87 -5.21 27.49
C ALA A 1 -28.77 -5.66 26.54
N GLU A 2 -28.45 -6.96 26.52
CA GLU A 2 -27.40 -7.58 25.68
C GLU A 2 -27.48 -7.23 24.18
N LEU A 3 -28.64 -7.36 23.53
CA LEU A 3 -28.82 -7.02 22.10
C LEU A 3 -28.51 -5.56 21.74
N ARG A 4 -28.69 -4.63 22.68
CA ARG A 4 -28.46 -3.20 22.44
C ARG A 4 -26.97 -2.85 22.54
N ASP A 5 -26.27 -3.51 23.46
CA ASP A 5 -24.83 -3.39 23.63
C ASP A 5 -24.09 -4.07 22.48
N GLU A 6 -24.61 -5.21 21.99
CA GLU A 6 -24.04 -5.92 20.84
C GLU A 6 -24.03 -5.06 19.57
N ILE A 7 -25.11 -4.32 19.28
CA ILE A 7 -25.16 -3.39 18.15
C ILE A 7 -24.18 -2.20 18.34
N LEU A 8 -23.99 -1.73 19.58
CA LEU A 8 -23.13 -0.59 19.88
C LEU A 8 -21.64 -0.90 19.77
N PHE A 9 -21.24 -2.13 20.11
CA PHE A 9 -19.83 -2.56 20.13
C PHE A 9 -19.46 -3.47 18.95
N ARG A 10 -20.42 -3.84 18.09
CA ARG A 10 -20.14 -4.62 16.87
C ARG A 10 -19.22 -3.83 15.96
N GLN A 11 -18.05 -4.40 15.71
CA GLN A 11 -17.14 -3.83 14.72
C GLN A 11 -17.73 -3.97 13.31
N PRO A 12 -17.49 -3.00 12.43
CA PRO A 12 -17.89 -3.10 11.03
C PRO A 12 -17.20 -4.29 10.36
N GLU A 13 -17.84 -4.85 9.34
CA GLU A 13 -17.25 -5.92 8.54
C GLU A 13 -15.99 -5.41 7.82
N SER A 14 -14.96 -6.26 7.76
CA SER A 14 -13.70 -5.93 7.10
C SER A 14 -13.92 -5.66 5.61
N SER A 15 -13.14 -4.74 5.05
CA SER A 15 -13.17 -4.51 3.61
C SER A 15 -12.34 -5.55 2.84
N ASN A 16 -12.49 -5.59 1.52
CA ASN A 16 -11.65 -6.40 0.63
C ASN A 16 -10.16 -5.99 0.66
N LEU A 17 -9.85 -4.81 1.24
CA LEU A 17 -8.48 -4.32 1.44
C LEU A 17 -7.98 -4.58 2.87
N GLY A 18 -8.79 -5.24 3.68
CA GLY A 18 -8.53 -5.54 5.08
C GLY A 18 -8.71 -4.33 6.00
N ASP A 19 -8.33 -4.53 7.26
CA ASP A 19 -8.47 -3.53 8.30
C ASP A 19 -7.12 -2.88 8.61
N TYR A 20 -7.15 -1.61 9.03
CA TYR A 20 -5.95 -0.94 9.46
C TYR A 20 -5.40 -1.59 10.75
N PRO A 21 -4.08 -1.84 10.83
CA PRO A 21 -3.51 -2.65 11.92
C PRO A 21 -3.44 -1.93 13.29
N ILE A 22 -3.86 -0.67 13.38
CA ILE A 22 -3.83 0.13 14.62
C ILE A 22 -5.24 0.38 15.15
N CYS A 23 -6.14 0.89 14.31
CA CYS A 23 -7.51 1.19 14.72
C CYS A 23 -8.51 0.09 14.40
N PHE A 24 -8.12 -0.96 13.67
CA PHE A 24 -8.99 -2.06 13.21
C PHE A 24 -10.22 -1.60 12.42
N LEU A 25 -10.18 -0.38 11.89
CA LEU A 25 -11.23 0.11 11.00
C LEU A 25 -10.99 -0.43 9.58
N PRO A 26 -12.06 -0.78 8.85
CA PRO A 26 -11.97 -1.22 7.47
C PRO A 26 -11.30 -0.19 6.58
N HIS A 27 -10.40 -0.65 5.71
CA HIS A 27 -9.76 0.23 4.75
C HIS A 27 -10.79 0.70 3.70
N PRO A 28 -11.10 2.00 3.60
CA PRO A 28 -12.24 2.51 2.83
C PRO A 28 -12.01 2.56 1.30
N GLY A 29 -10.87 2.06 0.82
CA GLY A 29 -10.53 2.01 -0.61
C GLY A 29 -10.18 3.37 -1.24
N ASN A 30 -10.16 4.44 -0.44
CA ASN A 30 -9.73 5.76 -0.86
C ASN A 30 -8.25 6.00 -0.51
N LYS A 31 -7.71 7.15 -0.93
CA LYS A 31 -6.29 7.50 -0.73
C LYS A 31 -5.96 8.07 0.66
N HIS A 32 -6.81 7.88 1.67
CA HIS A 32 -6.57 8.41 3.03
C HIS A 32 -5.75 7.45 3.91
N TYR A 33 -4.62 6.97 3.37
CA TYR A 33 -3.68 6.11 4.06
C TYR A 33 -2.22 6.48 3.76
N VAL A 34 -1.32 6.00 4.59
CA VAL A 34 0.13 6.15 4.45
C VAL A 34 0.78 4.77 4.47
N VAL A 35 1.66 4.52 3.50
CA VAL A 35 2.50 3.30 3.49
C VAL A 35 3.78 3.58 4.27
N GLN A 36 4.04 2.79 5.31
CA GLN A 36 5.26 2.90 6.11
C GLN A 36 6.39 2.09 5.47
N SER A 37 7.42 2.77 4.94
CA SER A 37 8.55 2.12 4.25
C SER A 37 9.33 1.11 5.11
N CYS A 38 9.29 1.26 6.43
CA CYS A 38 10.00 0.41 7.36
C CYS A 38 9.37 -0.98 7.56
N CYS A 39 8.05 -1.12 7.39
CA CYS A 39 7.29 -2.35 7.66
C CYS A 39 6.26 -2.70 6.58
N SER A 40 6.16 -1.90 5.53
CA SER A 40 5.16 -2.03 4.46
C SER A 40 3.71 -2.08 4.95
N LYS A 41 3.43 -1.51 6.12
CA LYS A 41 2.05 -1.42 6.63
C LYS A 41 1.37 -0.18 6.09
N ILE A 42 0.12 -0.37 5.70
CA ILE A 42 -0.82 0.67 5.35
C ILE A 42 -1.46 1.15 6.66
N ILE A 43 -1.25 2.42 7.00
CA ILE A 43 -1.77 3.04 8.23
C ILE A 43 -2.70 4.17 7.82
N CYS A 44 -3.87 4.29 8.43
CA CYS A 44 -4.76 5.40 8.13
C CYS A 44 -4.12 6.74 8.53
N VAL A 45 -4.45 7.80 7.82
CA VAL A 45 -3.90 9.14 8.10
C VAL A 45 -4.19 9.59 9.53
N GLY A 46 -5.36 9.23 10.09
CA GLY A 46 -5.73 9.55 11.47
C GLY A 46 -4.78 8.94 12.51
N CYS A 47 -4.50 7.64 12.41
CA CYS A 47 -3.53 6.98 13.30
C CYS A 47 -2.11 7.54 13.11
N ASN A 48 -1.71 7.83 11.87
CA ASN A 48 -0.40 8.44 11.59
C ASN A 48 -0.28 9.85 12.19
N TYR A 49 -1.35 10.65 12.11
CA TYR A 49 -1.40 11.99 12.70
C TYR A 49 -1.38 11.96 14.23
N ALA A 50 -2.20 11.10 14.85
CA ALA A 50 -2.24 10.94 16.30
C ALA A 50 -0.86 10.55 16.88
N ASN A 51 -0.09 9.76 16.13
CA ASN A 51 1.28 9.40 16.49
C ASN A 51 2.29 10.55 16.37
N GLY A 52 2.03 11.53 15.50
CA GLY A 52 2.91 12.69 15.26
C GLY A 52 2.70 13.86 16.24
N LEU A 53 1.83 13.70 17.25
CA LEU A 53 1.64 14.69 18.32
C LEU A 53 2.92 14.85 19.15
N PRO A 54 3.17 16.05 19.74
CA PRO A 54 4.50 16.60 20.07
C PRO A 54 5.39 15.82 21.06
N ASN A 55 4.96 14.65 21.53
CA ASN A 55 5.65 13.87 22.56
C ASN A 55 6.28 12.56 22.05
N CYS A 56 6.18 12.25 20.76
CA CYS A 56 6.79 11.05 20.18
C CYS A 56 7.87 11.45 19.17
N GLU A 57 9.09 10.93 19.35
CA GLU A 57 10.07 10.88 18.27
C GLU A 57 9.39 10.39 17.00
N GLN A 58 9.69 11.01 15.85
CA GLN A 58 9.10 10.67 14.56
C GLN A 58 9.38 9.19 14.26
N MET A 59 8.50 8.30 14.69
CA MET A 59 8.61 6.86 14.63
C MET A 59 7.42 6.30 13.87
N CYS A 60 7.63 5.15 13.24
CA CYS A 60 6.52 4.40 12.67
C CYS A 60 5.55 3.96 13.78
N PRO A 61 4.25 4.27 13.67
CA PRO A 61 3.27 3.95 14.70
C PRO A 61 3.02 2.44 14.88
N PHE A 62 3.44 1.62 13.91
CA PHE A 62 3.28 0.17 13.97
C PHE A 62 4.51 -0.55 14.53
N CYS A 63 5.70 -0.33 13.95
CA CYS A 63 6.91 -1.08 14.33
C CYS A 63 7.93 -0.27 15.13
N ARG A 64 7.60 0.98 15.51
CA ARG A 64 8.44 1.90 16.31
C ARG A 64 9.84 2.13 15.75
N LYS A 65 10.08 1.90 14.46
CA LYS A 65 11.35 2.29 13.81
C LYS A 65 11.34 3.79 13.53
N PRO A 66 12.48 4.50 13.69
CA PRO A 66 12.57 5.92 13.34
C PRO A 66 12.13 6.18 11.89
N SER A 67 11.38 7.26 11.69
CA SER A 67 10.94 7.74 10.39
C SER A 67 12.16 8.12 9.55
N PRO A 68 12.15 7.83 8.24
CA PRO A 68 13.26 8.18 7.37
C PRO A 68 13.33 9.70 7.19
N HIS A 69 14.54 10.26 7.14
CA HIS A 69 14.75 11.70 6.99
C HIS A 69 14.81 12.18 5.53
N ASN A 70 14.97 11.25 4.59
CA ASN A 70 15.09 11.58 3.16
C ASN A 70 14.49 10.48 2.27
N LYS A 71 14.28 10.83 0.99
CA LYS A 71 13.68 9.95 -0.01
C LYS A 71 14.57 8.73 -0.34
N GLU A 72 15.89 8.87 -0.29
CA GLU A 72 16.82 7.76 -0.55
C GLU A 72 16.72 6.67 0.50
N GLU A 73 16.56 7.05 1.77
CA GLU A 73 16.35 6.09 2.84
C GLU A 73 15.00 5.38 2.69
N VAL A 74 13.94 6.11 2.30
CA VAL A 74 12.65 5.52 1.96
C VAL A 74 12.82 4.46 0.86
N ARG A 75 13.53 4.80 -0.23
CA ARG A 75 13.83 3.87 -1.33
C ARG A 75 14.60 2.64 -0.84
N ARG A 76 15.69 2.83 -0.10
CA ARG A 76 16.49 1.74 0.48
C ARG A 76 15.65 0.79 1.34
N ARG A 77 14.76 1.34 2.17
CA ARG A 77 13.87 0.53 3.03
C ARG A 77 12.86 -0.25 2.18
N LEU A 78 12.29 0.37 1.16
CA LEU A 78 11.36 -0.31 0.23
C LEU A 78 12.04 -1.37 -0.62
N THR A 79 13.27 -1.16 -1.10
CA THR A 79 14.04 -2.18 -1.83
C THR A 79 14.24 -3.44 -0.98
N LYS A 80 14.51 -3.30 0.32
CA LYS A 80 14.58 -4.45 1.24
C LYS A 80 13.25 -5.19 1.37
N ARG A 81 12.13 -4.47 1.29
CA ARG A 81 10.78 -5.05 1.37
C ARG A 81 10.38 -5.74 0.06
N VAL A 82 10.74 -5.15 -1.08
CA VAL A 82 10.60 -5.76 -2.41
C VAL A 82 11.41 -7.05 -2.50
N ALA A 83 12.67 -7.06 -2.03
CA ALA A 83 13.50 -8.27 -1.98
C ALA A 83 12.93 -9.37 -1.08
N ALA A 84 12.02 -9.01 -0.16
CA ALA A 84 11.29 -9.95 0.69
C ALA A 84 9.90 -10.30 0.13
N SER A 85 9.64 -9.98 -1.15
CA SER A 85 8.36 -10.22 -1.84
C SER A 85 7.15 -9.66 -1.09
N ASP A 86 7.29 -8.50 -0.47
CA ASP A 86 6.18 -7.84 0.22
C ASP A 86 5.21 -7.21 -0.80
N PRO A 87 3.94 -7.65 -0.87
CA PRO A 87 3.00 -7.21 -1.91
C PRO A 87 2.68 -5.71 -1.85
N VAL A 88 2.66 -5.12 -0.66
CA VAL A 88 2.40 -3.69 -0.47
C VAL A 88 3.58 -2.88 -0.98
N ALA A 89 4.81 -3.29 -0.68
CA ALA A 89 6.03 -2.65 -1.17
C ALA A 89 6.15 -2.76 -2.70
N LEU A 90 5.92 -3.95 -3.26
CA LEU A 90 5.92 -4.19 -4.70
C LEU A 90 4.93 -3.27 -5.40
N LYS A 91 3.66 -3.25 -4.96
CA LYS A 91 2.65 -2.34 -5.50
C LYS A 91 3.05 -0.89 -5.38
N HIS A 92 3.57 -0.47 -4.22
CA HIS A 92 3.96 0.92 -3.99
C HIS A 92 5.15 1.37 -4.85
N VAL A 93 6.11 0.48 -5.10
CA VAL A 93 7.23 0.73 -6.03
C VAL A 93 6.74 0.77 -7.47
N GLY A 94 5.91 -0.19 -7.90
CA GLY A 94 5.33 -0.21 -9.24
C GLY A 94 4.49 1.02 -9.55
N ALA A 95 3.65 1.45 -8.60
CA ALA A 95 2.87 2.69 -8.73
C ALA A 95 3.75 3.95 -8.85
N ARG A 96 4.94 3.96 -8.25
CA ARG A 96 5.88 5.08 -8.41
C ARG A 96 6.45 5.12 -9.82
N HIS A 97 6.93 3.99 -10.34
CA HIS A 97 7.42 3.89 -11.71
C HIS A 97 6.33 4.28 -12.72
N TYR A 98 5.09 3.89 -12.45
CA TYR A 98 3.93 4.30 -13.26
C TYR A 98 3.80 5.83 -13.33
N LEU A 99 3.89 6.51 -12.19
CA LEU A 99 3.81 7.98 -12.11
C LEU A 99 5.04 8.67 -12.72
N GLU A 100 6.18 8.00 -12.74
CA GLU A 100 7.42 8.47 -13.38
C GLU A 100 7.42 8.21 -14.91
N GLY A 101 6.40 7.52 -15.44
CA GLY A 101 6.27 7.19 -16.87
C GLY A 101 7.06 5.96 -17.31
N ASP A 102 7.72 5.26 -16.39
CA ASP A 102 8.43 4.00 -16.63
C ASP A 102 7.46 2.82 -16.53
N TYR A 103 6.59 2.71 -17.53
CA TYR A 103 5.50 1.73 -17.55
C TYR A 103 6.00 0.28 -17.63
N GLY A 104 7.15 0.04 -18.28
CA GLY A 104 7.73 -1.31 -18.37
C GLY A 104 8.19 -1.83 -17.02
N THR A 105 8.88 -1.00 -16.23
CA THR A 105 9.27 -1.37 -14.87
C THR A 105 8.06 -1.41 -13.93
N ALA A 106 7.10 -0.49 -14.09
CA ALA A 106 5.86 -0.50 -13.32
C ALA A 106 5.10 -1.82 -13.49
N LEU A 107 4.94 -2.27 -14.73
CA LEU A 107 4.22 -3.50 -15.07
C LEU A 107 4.84 -4.72 -14.38
N LYS A 108 6.17 -4.86 -14.40
CA LYS A 108 6.87 -5.97 -13.72
C LYS A 108 6.54 -6.03 -12.22
N TYR A 109 6.75 -4.93 -11.49
CA TYR A 109 6.47 -4.89 -10.06
C TYR A 109 4.98 -5.08 -9.72
N LEU A 110 4.09 -4.60 -10.59
CA LEU A 110 2.65 -4.74 -10.39
C LEU A 110 2.17 -6.16 -10.68
N ILE A 111 2.77 -6.90 -11.63
CA ILE A 111 2.52 -8.33 -11.84
C ILE A 111 2.91 -9.10 -10.58
N ASP A 112 4.15 -8.93 -10.08
CA ASP A 112 4.61 -9.64 -8.89
C ASP A 112 3.70 -9.36 -7.68
N ALA A 113 3.26 -8.10 -7.50
CA ALA A 113 2.33 -7.74 -6.42
C ALA A 113 0.95 -8.39 -6.59
N ALA A 114 0.46 -8.47 -7.83
CA ALA A 114 -0.84 -9.06 -8.16
C ALA A 114 -0.85 -10.58 -7.97
N GLU A 115 0.23 -11.27 -8.35
CA GLU A 115 0.41 -12.71 -8.11
C GLU A 115 0.39 -13.05 -6.61
N LEU A 116 0.82 -12.11 -5.77
CA LEU A 116 0.75 -12.21 -4.31
C LEU A 116 -0.60 -11.74 -3.72
N GLY A 117 -1.61 -11.53 -4.56
CA GLY A 117 -2.99 -11.21 -4.16
C GLY A 117 -3.24 -9.74 -3.83
N ASN A 118 -2.37 -8.80 -4.25
CA ASN A 118 -2.62 -7.38 -4.01
C ASN A 118 -3.71 -6.83 -4.94
N ALA A 119 -4.91 -6.58 -4.40
CA ALA A 119 -6.06 -6.09 -5.17
C ALA A 119 -5.81 -4.72 -5.85
N GLU A 120 -5.06 -3.81 -5.22
CA GLU A 120 -4.74 -2.52 -5.84
C GLU A 120 -3.75 -2.68 -7.01
N ALA A 121 -2.85 -3.67 -6.95
CA ALA A 121 -1.96 -3.98 -8.07
C ALA A 121 -2.73 -4.48 -9.29
N HIS A 122 -3.72 -5.36 -9.11
CA HIS A 122 -4.62 -5.77 -10.19
C HIS A 122 -5.33 -4.59 -10.84
N ASN A 123 -5.83 -3.64 -10.04
CA ASN A 123 -6.48 -2.44 -10.57
C ASN A 123 -5.52 -1.59 -11.42
N LEU A 124 -4.28 -1.38 -10.94
CA LEU A 124 -3.26 -0.64 -11.69
C LEU A 124 -2.82 -1.37 -12.98
N LEU A 125 -2.70 -2.70 -12.96
CA LEU A 125 -2.45 -3.49 -14.16
C LEU A 125 -3.59 -3.33 -15.18
N SER A 126 -4.84 -3.36 -14.73
CA SER A 126 -5.99 -3.13 -15.63
C SER A 126 -5.91 -1.77 -16.31
N ILE A 127 -5.45 -0.73 -15.61
CA ILE A 127 -5.26 0.61 -16.17
C ILE A 127 -4.14 0.61 -17.22
N LEU A 128 -2.99 0.00 -16.91
CA LEU A 128 -1.88 -0.15 -17.85
C LEU A 128 -2.31 -0.88 -19.14
N TYR A 129 -2.99 -2.02 -19.01
CA TYR A 129 -3.48 -2.80 -20.14
C TYR A 129 -4.53 -2.04 -20.96
N GLN A 130 -5.47 -1.35 -20.31
CA GLN A 130 -6.49 -0.57 -21.00
C GLN A 130 -5.86 0.55 -21.86
N ARG A 131 -4.77 1.14 -21.40
CA ARG A 131 -4.07 2.23 -22.10
C ARG A 131 -3.02 1.73 -23.08
N GLY A 132 -2.69 0.43 -23.08
CA GLY A 132 -1.57 -0.11 -23.83
C GLY A 132 -0.21 0.44 -23.36
N GLU A 133 -0.11 0.87 -22.10
CA GLU A 133 1.10 1.42 -21.51
C GLU A 133 1.98 0.27 -20.97
N GLY A 134 3.25 0.23 -21.35
CA GLY A 134 4.22 -0.75 -20.82
C GLY A 134 4.09 -2.18 -21.38
N VAL A 135 3.14 -2.40 -22.29
CA VAL A 135 3.01 -3.65 -23.05
C VAL A 135 3.56 -3.38 -24.45
N GLU A 136 4.55 -4.15 -24.90
CA GLU A 136 4.92 -4.10 -26.32
C GLU A 136 3.67 -4.47 -27.14
N LYS A 137 3.29 -3.60 -28.09
CA LYS A 137 2.37 -4.02 -29.14
C LYS A 137 3.04 -5.17 -29.87
N ASP A 138 2.49 -6.37 -29.72
CA ASP A 138 2.86 -7.49 -30.57
C ASP A 138 2.31 -7.21 -31.98
N GLU A 139 3.09 -6.49 -32.80
CA GLU A 139 2.81 -6.27 -34.23
C GLU A 139 3.08 -7.53 -35.07
N THR A 140 3.34 -8.67 -34.44
CA THR A 140 3.67 -9.94 -35.08
C THR A 140 2.65 -11.04 -34.84
N LYS A 141 1.37 -10.76 -35.13
CA LYS A 141 0.47 -11.80 -35.68
C LYS A 141 -0.27 -11.24 -36.89
N LYS A 142 0.31 -11.52 -38.06
CA LYS A 142 -0.34 -11.38 -39.37
C LYS A 142 -1.56 -12.29 -39.48
#